data_AF-A0A1E3PS96-F1
#
_entry.id   AF-A0A1E3PS96-F1
#
_cell.length_a   1.000
_cell.length_b   1.000
_cell.length_c   1.000
_cell.angle_alpha   90.00
_cell.angle_beta   90.00
_cell.angle_gamma   90.00
#
_symmetry.space_group_name_H-M   'P 1'
#
loop_
_entity.id
_entity.type
_entity.pdbx_description
1 polymer ?
#
loop_
_entity_poly.entity_id
_entity_poly.type
_entity_poly.pdbx_seq_one_letter_code
_entity_poly.pdbx_strand_id
1 'polypeptide(L)'
;VFISFDIEQWERNGFITEIGLSIYNPLSDSMCTLGSPFTPRFRTGHYILKGTEDMRNGRYVPDNKDDFLFGKSVVISKYHFVELFQNILNLYVQQYPNKVVFVGQSLKGDITALKSLGVEFPADIPILDTEQIWKVGRPHGKSSLQVILSYLKLPYSHLHNAGNDAYHTLAAFCNLCDEVTRKILQLD
;
A
#
# COMPACT_ATOMS: atom_id res chain seq x y z
N VAL A 1 0.86 -6.36 -12.55
CA VAL A 1 -0.08 -5.73 -11.60
C VAL A 1 0.63 -5.64 -10.27
N PHE A 2 0.69 -4.44 -9.73
CA PHE A 2 1.25 -4.17 -8.41
C PHE A 2 0.11 -3.98 -7.44
N ILE A 3 0.16 -4.70 -6.32
CA ILE A 3 -0.84 -4.62 -5.25
C ILE A 3 -0.10 -4.21 -3.98
N SER A 4 -0.47 -3.06 -3.43
CA SER A 4 0.02 -2.57 -2.15
C SER A 4 -1.10 -2.63 -1.12
N PHE A 5 -0.75 -2.97 0.10
CA PHE A 5 -1.68 -3.00 1.22
C PHE A 5 -0.93 -2.64 2.49
N ASP A 6 -1.67 -2.08 3.44
CA ASP A 6 -1.19 -1.64 4.74
C ASP A 6 -2.28 -1.95 5.78
N ILE A 7 -1.88 -2.29 7.00
CA ILE A 7 -2.78 -2.74 8.07
C ILE A 7 -2.52 -1.94 9.34
N GLU A 8 -3.54 -1.20 9.79
CA GLU A 8 -3.48 -0.53 11.09
C GLU A 8 -4.06 -1.41 12.20
N GLN A 9 -3.28 -1.54 13.26
CA GLN A 9 -3.65 -2.29 14.46
C GLN A 9 -3.89 -1.34 15.63
N TRP A 10 -4.82 -1.70 16.50
CA TRP A 10 -5.11 -0.94 17.69
C TRP A 10 -3.94 -1.01 18.67
N GLU A 11 -3.40 0.15 19.03
CA GLU A 11 -2.18 0.29 19.84
C GLU A 11 -2.24 -0.35 21.24
N ARG A 12 -3.44 -0.73 21.72
CA ARG A 12 -3.62 -1.33 23.06
C ARG A 12 -3.48 -2.85 23.08
N ASN A 13 -3.88 -3.55 22.03
CA ASN A 13 -3.90 -5.01 22.03
C ASN A 13 -3.65 -5.66 20.65
N GLY A 14 -3.36 -4.88 19.62
CA GLY A 14 -3.01 -5.38 18.29
C GLY A 14 -4.18 -5.84 17.44
N PHE A 15 -5.44 -5.58 17.83
CA PHE A 15 -6.57 -5.88 16.95
C PHE A 15 -6.48 -5.10 15.65
N ILE A 16 -6.71 -5.77 14.52
CA ILE A 16 -6.77 -5.11 13.21
C ILE A 16 -7.99 -4.20 13.19
N THR A 17 -7.80 -2.93 12.81
CA THR A 17 -8.86 -1.93 12.75
C THR A 17 -9.10 -1.44 11.33
N GLU A 18 -8.04 -1.19 10.57
CA GLU A 18 -8.11 -0.67 9.21
C GLU A 18 -7.26 -1.51 8.26
N ILE A 19 -7.70 -1.54 7.01
CA ILE A 19 -7.01 -2.21 5.93
C ILE A 19 -7.03 -1.30 4.70
N GLY A 20 -5.85 -0.97 4.20
CA GLY A 20 -5.65 -0.28 2.95
C GLY A 20 -5.35 -1.23 1.82
N LEU A 21 -5.86 -0.93 0.63
CA LEU A 21 -5.54 -1.67 -0.58
C LEU A 21 -5.39 -0.69 -1.73
N SER A 22 -4.25 -0.70 -2.41
CA SER A 22 -3.98 0.11 -3.59
C SER A 22 -3.44 -0.75 -4.72
N ILE A 23 -3.99 -0.60 -5.92
CA ILE A 23 -3.68 -1.45 -7.05
C ILE A 23 -3.28 -0.61 -8.25
N TYR A 24 -2.17 -0.97 -8.88
CA TYR A 24 -1.71 -0.41 -10.13
C TYR A 24 -1.57 -1.49 -11.20
N ASN A 25 -2.27 -1.32 -12.32
CA ASN A 25 -2.13 -2.19 -13.48
C ASN A 25 -1.65 -1.37 -14.69
N PRO A 26 -0.33 -1.38 -14.97
CA PRO A 26 0.22 -0.63 -16.10
C PRO A 26 -0.30 -1.12 -17.46
N LEU A 27 -0.74 -2.39 -17.56
CA LEU A 27 -1.26 -2.96 -18.81
C LEU A 27 -2.65 -2.42 -19.18
N SER A 28 -3.41 -1.94 -18.19
CA SER A 28 -4.69 -1.26 -18.43
C SER A 28 -4.55 0.26 -18.56
N ASP A 29 -3.35 0.79 -18.33
CA ASP A 29 -3.10 2.23 -18.37
C ASP A 29 -2.53 2.62 -19.75
N SER A 30 -3.43 2.85 -20.70
CA SER A 30 -3.11 3.20 -22.10
C SER A 30 -2.42 4.57 -22.26
N MET A 31 -2.18 5.30 -21.17
CA MET A 31 -1.59 6.65 -21.18
C MET A 31 -0.07 6.67 -21.01
N CYS A 32 0.56 5.51 -20.74
CA CYS A 32 2.02 5.37 -20.74
C CYS A 32 2.57 5.38 -22.18
N THR A 33 2.46 6.53 -22.85
CA THR A 33 3.14 6.81 -24.12
C THR A 33 4.55 7.32 -23.83
N LEU A 34 5.52 6.89 -24.64
CA LEU A 34 6.90 7.31 -24.51
C LEU A 34 6.99 8.84 -24.59
N GLY A 35 7.52 9.50 -23.55
CA GLY A 35 7.66 10.96 -23.48
C GLY A 35 6.53 11.70 -22.75
N SER A 36 5.44 11.04 -22.36
CA SER A 36 4.43 11.64 -21.47
C SER A 36 4.84 11.52 -20.00
N PRO A 37 4.47 12.49 -19.14
CA PRO A 37 4.68 12.36 -17.69
C PRO A 37 4.06 11.06 -17.18
N PHE A 38 4.80 10.29 -16.40
CA PHE A 38 4.29 9.08 -15.77
C PHE A 38 3.24 9.45 -14.72
N THR A 39 1.96 9.25 -15.03
CA THR A 39 0.83 9.51 -14.11
C THR A 39 0.05 8.22 -13.87
N PRO A 40 0.47 7.39 -12.90
CA PRO A 40 -0.14 6.08 -12.71
C PRO A 40 -1.56 6.22 -12.14
N ARG A 41 -2.51 5.47 -12.70
CA ARG A 41 -3.87 5.41 -12.15
C ARG A 41 -4.02 4.28 -11.14
N PHE A 42 -4.02 4.64 -9.87
CA PHE A 42 -4.24 3.70 -8.78
C PHE A 42 -5.72 3.51 -8.48
N ARG A 43 -6.10 2.28 -8.15
CA ARG A 43 -7.40 1.95 -7.56
C ARG A 43 -7.17 1.67 -6.08
N THR A 44 -7.68 2.57 -5.24
CA THR A 44 -7.41 2.54 -3.81
C THR A 44 -8.71 2.42 -3.03
N GLY A 45 -8.71 1.55 -2.02
CA GLY A 45 -9.80 1.38 -1.06
C GLY A 45 -9.27 1.43 0.36
N HIS A 46 -10.13 1.89 1.26
CA HIS A 46 -9.89 1.93 2.69
C HIS A 46 -11.05 1.26 3.42
N TYR A 47 -10.73 0.25 4.23
CA TYR A 47 -11.71 -0.61 4.88
C TYR A 47 -11.53 -0.59 6.39
N ILE A 48 -12.59 -0.24 7.12
CA ILE A 48 -12.63 -0.28 8.58
C ILE A 48 -13.38 -1.54 8.99
N LEU A 49 -12.77 -2.38 9.84
CA LEU A 49 -13.44 -3.59 10.30
C LEU A 49 -14.62 -3.24 11.23
N LYS A 50 -15.79 -3.78 10.91
CA LYS A 50 -17.02 -3.57 11.68
C LYS A 50 -16.84 -3.99 13.14
N GLY A 51 -17.22 -3.12 14.07
CA GLY A 51 -17.00 -3.28 15.51
C GLY A 51 -15.67 -2.70 16.02
N THR A 52 -14.86 -2.09 15.15
CA THR A 52 -13.58 -1.44 15.50
C THR A 52 -13.55 0.06 15.23
N GLU A 53 -14.70 0.65 14.86
CA GLU A 53 -14.84 2.06 14.49
C GLU A 53 -14.39 3.01 15.62
N ASP A 54 -14.65 2.63 16.87
CA ASP A 54 -14.26 3.38 18.06
C ASP A 54 -12.85 3.01 18.58
N MET A 55 -12.18 2.03 17.96
CA MET A 55 -10.80 1.65 18.30
C MET A 55 -9.83 2.64 17.64
N ARG A 56 -9.66 3.78 18.31
CA ARG A 56 -8.80 4.88 17.86
C ARG A 56 -7.39 4.74 18.39
N ASN A 57 -6.43 4.92 17.49
CA ASN A 57 -5.03 5.16 17.84
C ASN A 57 -4.87 6.65 18.21
N GLY A 58 -3.70 7.06 18.68
CA GLY A 58 -3.45 8.46 19.03
C GLY A 58 -2.34 8.68 20.04
N ARG A 59 -1.90 7.61 20.73
CA ARG A 59 -0.80 7.70 21.69
C ARG A 59 0.56 7.68 21.02
N TYR A 60 0.74 6.82 20.01
CA TYR A 60 2.03 6.65 19.32
C TYR A 60 2.03 7.18 17.89
N VAL A 61 0.89 7.09 17.21
CA VAL A 61 0.68 7.57 15.84
C VAL A 61 -0.56 8.47 15.81
N PRO A 62 -0.61 9.47 14.92
CA PRO A 62 -1.82 10.26 14.69
C PRO A 62 -3.05 9.41 14.38
N ASP A 63 -4.22 9.84 14.86
CA ASP A 63 -5.51 9.24 14.45
C ASP A 63 -5.95 9.87 13.13
N ASN A 64 -5.78 9.15 12.02
CA ASN A 64 -6.24 9.57 10.70
C ASN A 64 -7.26 8.57 10.11
N LYS A 65 -7.90 7.74 10.95
CA LYS A 65 -8.81 6.67 10.51
C LYS A 65 -9.94 7.15 9.59
N ASP A 66 -10.44 8.36 9.84
CA ASP A 66 -11.54 8.95 9.06
C ASP A 66 -11.06 9.81 7.87
N ASP A 67 -9.75 10.05 7.74
CA ASP A 67 -9.17 10.98 6.77
C ASP A 67 -8.66 10.28 5.50
N PHE A 68 -9.49 9.41 4.93
CA PHE A 68 -9.15 8.74 3.67
C PHE A 68 -9.22 9.71 2.48
N LEU A 69 -8.09 9.88 1.78
CA LEU A 69 -7.92 10.90 0.74
C LEU A 69 -8.54 10.51 -0.61
N PHE A 70 -8.73 9.22 -0.88
CA PHE A 70 -9.05 8.72 -2.22
C PHE A 70 -10.50 8.26 -2.37
N GLY A 71 -11.39 8.69 -1.46
CA GLY A 71 -12.81 8.38 -1.53
C GLY A 71 -13.48 8.36 -0.16
N LYS A 72 -14.22 7.29 0.11
CA LYS A 72 -14.87 7.06 1.42
C LYS A 72 -14.39 5.76 2.02
N SER A 73 -14.07 5.78 3.30
CA SER A 73 -13.83 4.57 4.10
C SER A 73 -15.08 3.70 4.10
N VAL A 74 -14.88 2.39 3.96
CA VAL A 74 -15.97 1.40 3.97
C VAL A 74 -15.91 0.61 5.26
N VAL A 75 -16.96 0.73 6.08
CA VAL A 75 -17.14 -0.17 7.23
C VAL A 75 -17.60 -1.54 6.71
N ILE A 76 -16.81 -2.58 6.97
CA ILE A 76 -17.02 -3.91 6.40
C ILE A 76 -16.83 -5.00 7.44
N SER A 77 -17.61 -6.08 7.36
CA SER A 77 -17.38 -7.25 8.22
C SER A 77 -16.11 -7.98 7.80
N LYS A 78 -15.46 -8.66 8.75
CA LYS A 78 -14.32 -9.55 8.47
C LYS A 78 -14.60 -10.50 7.30
N TYR A 79 -15.77 -11.14 7.30
CA TYR A 79 -16.17 -12.10 6.26
C TYR A 79 -16.21 -11.47 4.86
N HIS A 80 -16.93 -10.35 4.69
CA HIS A 80 -17.03 -9.69 3.38
C HIS A 80 -15.71 -9.10 2.93
N PHE A 81 -14.86 -8.65 3.86
CA PHE A 81 -13.52 -8.18 3.51
C PHE A 81 -12.66 -9.32 2.95
N VAL A 82 -12.66 -10.49 3.60
CA VAL A 82 -11.90 -11.66 3.11
C VAL A 82 -12.40 -12.06 1.72
N GLU A 83 -13.71 -12.13 1.51
CA GLU A 83 -14.31 -12.42 0.21
C GLU A 83 -13.87 -11.41 -0.85
N LEU A 84 -13.97 -10.11 -0.55
CA LEU A 84 -13.56 -9.03 -1.44
C LEU A 84 -12.07 -9.13 -1.82
N PHE A 85 -11.20 -9.27 -0.83
CA PHE A 85 -9.76 -9.34 -1.05
C PHE A 85 -9.39 -10.59 -1.86
N GLN A 86 -9.96 -11.74 -1.51
CA GLN A 86 -9.70 -13.00 -2.22
C GLN A 86 -10.18 -12.92 -3.68
N ASN A 87 -11.34 -12.32 -3.93
CA ASN A 87 -11.86 -12.12 -5.28
C ASN A 87 -10.97 -11.21 -6.12
N ILE A 88 -10.49 -10.10 -5.54
CA ILE A 88 -9.54 -9.20 -6.21
C ILE A 88 -8.23 -9.92 -6.53
N LEU A 89 -7.67 -10.64 -5.57
CA LEU A 89 -6.41 -11.36 -5.73
C LEU A 89 -6.54 -12.45 -6.81
N ASN A 90 -7.58 -13.27 -6.72
CA ASN A 90 -7.85 -14.34 -7.68
C ASN A 90 -8.06 -13.79 -9.09
N LEU A 91 -8.82 -12.69 -9.23
CA LEU A 91 -9.03 -12.01 -10.52
C LEU A 91 -7.69 -11.65 -11.17
N TYR A 92 -6.82 -10.95 -10.46
CA TYR A 92 -5.55 -10.49 -11.03
C TYR A 92 -4.57 -11.64 -11.27
N VAL A 93 -4.52 -12.64 -10.40
CA VAL A 93 -3.66 -13.83 -10.58
C VAL A 93 -4.11 -14.65 -11.79
N GLN A 94 -5.42 -14.84 -11.98
CA GLN A 94 -5.97 -15.56 -13.12
C GLN A 94 -5.79 -14.79 -14.43
N GLN A 95 -6.07 -13.48 -14.41
CA GLN A 95 -5.96 -12.63 -15.61
C GLN A 95 -4.50 -12.37 -16.01
N TYR A 96 -3.59 -12.30 -15.05
CA TYR A 96 -2.18 -12.01 -15.27
C TYR A 96 -1.25 -13.02 -14.56
N PRO A 97 -1.21 -14.28 -14.99
CA PRO A 97 -0.38 -15.31 -14.38
C PRO A 97 1.10 -14.89 -14.32
N ASN A 98 1.75 -15.10 -13.17
CA ASN A 98 3.15 -14.75 -12.91
C ASN A 98 3.50 -13.26 -13.11
N LYS A 99 2.49 -12.37 -13.13
CA LYS A 99 2.67 -10.92 -13.32
C LYS A 99 2.04 -10.09 -12.20
N VAL A 100 1.69 -10.70 -11.08
CA VAL A 100 1.21 -10.04 -9.87
C VAL A 100 2.37 -9.91 -8.90
N VAL A 101 2.53 -8.72 -8.31
CA VAL A 101 3.61 -8.39 -7.38
C VAL A 101 3.02 -7.65 -6.18
N PHE A 102 3.43 -8.02 -4.97
CA PHE A 102 3.10 -7.25 -3.78
C PHE A 102 4.13 -6.15 -3.54
N VAL A 103 3.67 -4.97 -3.14
CA VAL A 103 4.51 -3.79 -2.92
C VAL A 103 4.21 -3.21 -1.55
N GLY A 104 5.21 -3.03 -0.72
CA GLY A 104 4.98 -2.43 0.60
C GLY A 104 6.27 -2.07 1.33
N GLN A 105 6.16 -1.63 2.57
CA GLN A 105 7.28 -1.48 3.48
C GLN A 105 7.18 -2.57 4.54
N SER A 106 8.08 -3.56 4.54
CA SER A 106 8.07 -4.66 5.53
C SER A 106 6.75 -5.46 5.62
N LEU A 107 6.16 -5.87 4.48
CA LEU A 107 4.86 -6.56 4.35
C LEU A 107 4.68 -7.87 5.14
N LYS A 108 5.71 -8.40 5.78
CA LYS A 108 5.62 -9.65 6.55
C LYS A 108 4.56 -9.55 7.65
N GLY A 109 4.48 -8.41 8.34
CA GLY A 109 3.47 -8.17 9.37
C GLY A 109 2.06 -8.16 8.78
N ASP A 110 1.87 -7.41 7.70
CA ASP A 110 0.59 -7.26 7.01
C ASP A 110 0.06 -8.58 6.45
N ILE A 111 0.94 -9.38 5.85
CA ILE A 111 0.58 -10.71 5.34
C ILE A 111 0.14 -11.63 6.49
N THR A 112 0.83 -11.62 7.62
CA THR A 112 0.41 -12.40 8.80
C THR A 112 -0.93 -11.91 9.34
N ALA A 113 -1.15 -10.60 9.39
CA ALA A 113 -2.41 -10.00 9.81
C ALA A 113 -3.57 -10.43 8.89
N LEU A 114 -3.41 -10.31 7.57
CA LEU A 114 -4.40 -10.73 6.58
C LEU A 114 -4.68 -12.24 6.62
N LYS A 115 -3.64 -13.08 6.81
CA LYS A 115 -3.80 -14.52 7.04
C LYS A 115 -4.63 -14.81 8.30
N SER A 116 -4.44 -14.06 9.38
CA SER A 116 -5.26 -14.21 10.60
C SER A 116 -6.74 -13.84 10.40
N LEU A 117 -7.02 -13.01 9.39
CA LEU A 117 -8.39 -12.73 8.96
C LEU A 117 -8.98 -13.87 8.11
N GLY A 118 -8.15 -14.73 7.53
CA GLY A 118 -8.58 -15.83 6.65
C GLY A 118 -8.31 -15.58 5.17
N VAL A 119 -7.50 -14.57 4.83
CA VAL A 119 -7.02 -14.38 3.45
C VAL A 119 -5.99 -15.46 3.12
N GLU A 120 -6.18 -16.10 1.96
CA GLU A 120 -5.25 -17.09 1.43
C GLU A 120 -4.40 -16.47 0.31
N PHE A 121 -3.09 -16.52 0.50
CA PHE A 121 -2.12 -16.03 -0.47
C PHE A 121 -1.53 -17.18 -1.29
N PRO A 122 -1.42 -17.03 -2.62
CA PRO A 122 -0.63 -17.95 -3.43
C PRO A 122 0.83 -17.97 -2.95
N ALA A 123 1.47 -19.15 -3.02
CA ALA A 123 2.79 -19.36 -2.43
C ALA A 123 3.90 -18.48 -3.05
N ASP A 124 3.79 -18.16 -4.34
CA ASP A 124 4.91 -17.66 -5.14
C ASP A 124 4.70 -16.21 -5.66
N ILE A 125 3.91 -15.38 -4.96
CA ILE A 125 3.81 -13.97 -5.34
C ILE A 125 5.06 -13.23 -4.88
N PRO A 126 5.84 -12.63 -5.82
CA PRO A 126 7.00 -11.83 -5.45
C PRO A 126 6.60 -10.59 -4.65
N ILE A 127 7.45 -10.22 -3.69
CA ILE A 127 7.30 -9.04 -2.85
C ILE A 127 8.43 -8.06 -3.19
N LEU A 128 8.07 -6.81 -3.48
CA LEU A 128 8.99 -5.69 -3.62
C LEU A 128 8.88 -4.79 -2.39
N ASP A 129 9.96 -4.75 -1.62
CA ASP A 129 10.05 -3.94 -0.42
C ASP A 129 10.61 -2.56 -0.75
N THR A 130 9.78 -1.53 -0.61
CA THR A 130 10.11 -0.13 -0.89
C THR A 130 11.24 0.40 -0.01
N GLU A 131 11.37 -0.10 1.23
CA GLU A 131 12.48 0.26 2.10
C GLU A 131 13.79 -0.32 1.58
N GLN A 132 13.79 -1.54 1.04
CA GLN A 132 15.00 -2.13 0.47
C GLN A 132 15.45 -1.35 -0.77
N ILE A 133 14.51 -1.00 -1.65
CA ILE A 133 14.81 -0.19 -2.84
C ILE A 133 15.37 1.18 -2.45
N TRP A 134 14.77 1.83 -1.46
CA TRP A 134 15.25 3.10 -0.90
C TRP A 134 16.68 3.00 -0.35
N LYS A 135 16.97 1.94 0.41
CA LYS A 135 18.27 1.74 1.05
C LYS A 135 19.41 1.43 0.07
N VAL A 136 19.13 1.09 -1.19
CA VAL A 136 20.18 0.98 -2.22
C VAL A 136 20.95 2.30 -2.37
N GLY A 137 20.25 3.44 -2.47
CA GLY A 137 20.87 4.77 -2.54
C GLY A 137 21.12 5.42 -1.18
N ARG A 138 20.51 4.89 -0.11
CA ARG A 138 20.51 5.49 1.23
C ARG A 138 20.70 4.42 2.34
N PRO A 139 21.85 3.70 2.37
CA PRO A 139 22.02 2.50 3.20
C PRO A 139 21.91 2.74 4.72
N HIS A 140 22.29 3.94 5.18
CA HIS A 140 22.27 4.30 6.61
C HIS A 140 21.18 5.33 6.97
N GLY A 141 20.28 5.64 6.03
CA GLY A 141 19.23 6.64 6.22
C GLY A 141 18.00 6.11 6.96
N LYS A 142 17.20 7.04 7.49
CA LYS A 142 15.81 6.75 7.88
C LYS A 142 15.03 6.31 6.63
N SER A 143 14.06 5.42 6.83
CA SER A 143 13.31 4.76 5.76
C SER A 143 11.80 4.80 5.96
N SER A 144 11.26 5.54 6.95
CA SER A 144 9.81 5.63 7.10
C SER A 144 9.16 6.17 5.83
N LEU A 145 7.92 5.75 5.57
CA LEU A 145 7.15 6.22 4.42
C LEU A 145 7.16 7.76 4.31
N GLN A 146 6.96 8.47 5.43
CA GLN A 146 7.06 9.93 5.47
C GLN A 146 8.40 10.47 4.93
N VAL A 147 9.52 9.86 5.33
CA VAL A 147 10.86 10.28 4.90
C VAL A 147 11.04 10.05 3.40
N ILE A 148 10.61 8.89 2.91
CA ILE A 148 10.70 8.54 1.50
C ILE A 148 9.85 9.51 0.65
N LEU A 149 8.59 9.74 1.02
CA LEU A 149 7.69 10.66 0.32
C LEU A 149 8.23 12.10 0.30
N SER A 150 8.71 12.58 1.45
CA SER A 150 9.31 13.92 1.57
C SER A 150 10.52 14.07 0.64
N TYR A 151 11.37 13.05 0.58
CA TYR A 151 12.56 13.06 -0.26
C TYR A 151 12.21 13.04 -1.76
N LEU A 152 11.23 12.21 -2.13
CA LEU A 152 10.69 12.14 -3.49
C LEU A 152 9.87 13.39 -3.87
N LYS A 153 9.67 14.33 -2.94
CA LYS A 153 8.84 15.52 -3.11
C LYS A 153 7.41 15.18 -3.52
N LEU A 154 6.92 14.02 -3.09
CA LEU A 154 5.53 13.62 -3.30
C LEU A 154 4.67 14.26 -2.21
N PRO A 155 3.59 14.98 -2.57
CA PRO A 155 2.68 15.51 -1.58
C PRO A 155 1.97 14.35 -0.87
N TYR A 156 1.87 14.46 0.45
CA TYR A 156 1.17 13.48 1.28
C TYR A 156 0.49 14.19 2.46
N SER A 157 -0.57 13.58 2.98
CA SER A 157 -1.24 13.97 4.21
C SER A 157 -1.87 12.71 4.83
N HIS A 158 -2.24 12.80 6.11
CA HIS A 158 -2.99 11.75 6.80
C HIS A 158 -2.37 10.34 6.69
N LEU A 159 -1.05 10.25 6.92
CA LEU A 159 -0.37 8.96 7.15
C LEU A 159 -0.93 8.31 8.42
N HIS A 160 -0.85 6.99 8.56
CA HIS A 160 -1.58 6.21 9.57
C HIS A 160 -3.10 6.15 9.31
N ASN A 161 -3.47 6.34 8.04
CA ASN A 161 -4.70 5.84 7.47
C ASN A 161 -4.27 4.74 6.49
N ALA A 162 -4.68 3.51 6.73
CA ALA A 162 -4.15 2.36 6.00
C ALA A 162 -4.34 2.51 4.47
N GLY A 163 -5.46 3.10 4.04
CA GLY A 163 -5.74 3.36 2.62
C GLY A 163 -4.80 4.38 1.99
N ASN A 164 -4.51 5.47 2.71
CA ASN A 164 -3.54 6.47 2.27
C ASN A 164 -2.13 5.89 2.21
N ASP A 165 -1.74 5.10 3.21
CA ASP A 165 -0.41 4.50 3.29
C ASP A 165 -0.18 3.49 2.17
N ALA A 166 -1.18 2.65 1.84
CA ALA A 166 -1.13 1.77 0.69
C ALA A 166 -1.01 2.54 -0.65
N TYR A 167 -1.72 3.67 -0.79
CA TYR A 167 -1.59 4.53 -1.97
C TYR A 167 -0.18 5.12 -2.06
N HIS A 168 0.28 5.75 -0.99
CA HIS A 168 1.53 6.48 -0.98
C HIS A 168 2.74 5.55 -1.10
N THR A 169 2.66 4.34 -0.55
CA THR A 169 3.68 3.32 -0.73
C THR A 169 3.81 2.91 -2.19
N LEU A 170 2.69 2.73 -2.89
CA LEU A 170 2.70 2.43 -4.32
C LEU A 170 3.19 3.61 -5.17
N ALA A 171 2.84 4.84 -4.79
CA ALA A 171 3.35 6.06 -5.42
C ALA A 171 4.88 6.19 -5.26
N ALA A 172 5.37 5.97 -4.04
CA ALA A 172 6.79 5.97 -3.73
C ALA A 172 7.52 4.89 -4.53
N PHE A 173 6.99 3.68 -4.58
CA PHE A 173 7.54 2.59 -5.39
C PHE A 173 7.72 2.99 -6.85
N CYS A 174 6.68 3.54 -7.49
CA CYS A 174 6.78 3.97 -8.88
C CYS A 174 7.90 5.00 -9.11
N ASN A 175 8.06 5.96 -8.21
CA ASN A 175 9.09 7.00 -8.30
C ASN A 175 10.50 6.45 -8.00
N LEU A 176 10.61 5.51 -7.05
CA LEU A 176 11.88 4.82 -6.74
C LEU A 176 12.36 3.93 -7.88
N CYS A 177 11.46 3.51 -8.77
CA CYS A 177 11.76 2.73 -9.97
C CYS A 177 11.88 3.57 -11.25
N ASP A 178 11.57 4.86 -11.19
CA ASP A 178 11.67 5.76 -12.35
C ASP A 178 13.10 6.29 -12.52
N GLU A 179 13.74 5.95 -13.65
CA GLU A 179 15.13 6.30 -13.92
C GLU A 179 15.39 7.81 -13.89
N VAL A 180 14.47 8.61 -14.43
CA VAL A 180 14.61 10.07 -14.48
C VAL A 180 14.57 10.65 -13.07
N THR A 181 13.60 10.23 -12.27
CA THR A 181 13.45 10.61 -10.86
C THR A 181 14.69 10.24 -10.05
N ARG A 182 15.20 9.01 -10.21
CA ARG A 182 16.40 8.55 -9.51
C ARG A 182 17.64 9.38 -9.85
N LYS A 183 17.85 9.74 -11.12
CA LYS A 183 18.95 10.61 -11.55
C LYS A 183 18.82 12.03 -10.99
N ILE A 184 17.63 12.63 -11.09
CA ILE A 184 17.37 14.00 -10.60
C ILE A 184 17.60 14.07 -9.09
N LEU A 185 17.19 13.04 -8.36
CA LEU A 185 17.27 12.99 -6.90
C LEU A 185 18.53 12.29 -6.38
N GLN A 186 19.49 11.92 -7.24
CA GLN A 186 20.76 11.29 -6.87
C GLN A 186 20.57 10.05 -5.97
N LEU A 187 19.74 9.11 -6.43
CA LEU A 187 19.45 7.84 -5.75
C LEU A 187 20.30 6.67 -6.26
N ASP A 188 21.17 6.91 -7.25
CA ASP A 188 22.09 5.95 -7.87
C ASP A 188 23.55 6.27 -7.49
#